data_AF-A0A967FCM2-F1
#
_entry.id   AF-A0A967FCM2-F1
#
_cell.length_a   1.000
_cell.length_b   1.000
_cell.length_c   1.000
_cell.angle_alpha   90.00
_cell.angle_beta   90.00
_cell.angle_gamma   90.00
#
_symmetry.space_group_name_H-M   'P 1'
#
loop_
_entity.id
_entity.type
_entity.pdbx_description
1 polymer ?
#
loop_
_entity_poly.entity_id
_entity_poly.type
_entity_poly.pdbx_seq_one_letter_code
_entity_poly.pdbx_strand_id
1 'polypeptide(L)'
;SGETTIREIHRGLSALLIDRQKQIAERGMQLYRRLTEMSREGQGVEAMTDIICKLTGKIVAIQDKRLEIKAISIPKNNTLDDETIHEILANYDHLPPKLRNRKAAARVRQSHWQQL
;
A
#
# COMPACT_ATOMS: atom_id res chain seq x y z
N SER A 1 42.26 16.36 4.07
CA SER A 1 41.80 15.11 3.42
C SER A 1 40.48 14.56 3.97
N GLY A 2 39.55 15.38 4.49
CA GLY A 2 38.24 14.93 5.00
C GLY A 2 37.04 15.29 4.12
N GLU A 3 37.15 16.31 3.26
CA GLU A 3 36.05 16.76 2.40
C GLU A 3 35.74 15.78 1.25
N THR A 4 36.74 15.09 0.72
CA THR A 4 36.57 14.11 -0.37
C THR A 4 35.68 12.95 0.08
N THR A 5 35.92 12.43 1.30
CA THR A 5 35.17 11.29 1.87
C THR A 5 33.71 11.62 2.16
N ILE A 6 33.42 12.81 2.71
CA ILE A 6 32.04 13.24 2.98
C ILE A 6 31.27 13.42 1.66
N ARG A 7 31.91 14.01 0.65
CA ARG A 7 31.30 14.20 -0.68
C ARG A 7 31.03 12.87 -1.38
N GLU A 8 31.91 11.89 -1.24
CA GLU A 8 31.74 10.53 -1.79
C GLU A 8 30.58 9.79 -1.11
N ILE A 9 30.51 9.83 0.23
CA ILE A 9 29.41 9.26 1.01
C ILE A 9 28.07 9.88 0.60
N HIS A 10 28.03 11.22 0.47
CA HIS A 10 26.81 11.92 0.06
C HIS A 10 26.35 11.50 -1.34
N ARG A 11 27.27 11.36 -2.30
CA ARG A 11 26.96 10.87 -3.66
C ARG A 11 26.45 9.44 -3.66
N GLY A 12 27.10 8.55 -2.90
CA GLY A 12 26.67 7.15 -2.75
C GLY A 12 25.27 7.04 -2.15
N LEU A 13 25.00 7.78 -1.07
CA LEU A 13 23.67 7.81 -0.45
C LEU A 13 22.60 8.37 -1.39
N SER A 14 22.92 9.45 -2.11
CA SER A 14 22.01 10.05 -3.09
C SER A 14 21.66 9.07 -4.21
N ALA A 15 22.64 8.34 -4.73
CA ALA A 15 22.43 7.31 -5.75
C ALA A 15 21.52 6.18 -5.23
N LEU A 16 21.79 5.67 -4.02
CA LEU A 16 20.95 4.64 -3.40
C LEU A 16 19.50 5.11 -3.18
N LEU A 17 19.30 6.37 -2.80
CA LEU A 17 17.96 6.93 -2.64
C LEU A 17 17.22 7.04 -3.97
N ILE A 18 17.88 7.50 -5.02
CA ILE A 18 17.32 7.60 -6.37
C ILE A 18 16.97 6.21 -6.90
N ASP A 19 17.88 5.24 -6.77
CA ASP A 19 17.66 3.86 -7.21
C ASP A 19 16.49 3.23 -6.47
N ARG A 20 16.38 3.45 -5.16
CA ARG A 20 15.25 2.98 -4.36
C ARG A 20 13.93 3.61 -4.83
N GLN A 21 13.91 4.91 -5.12
CA GLN A 21 12.70 5.56 -5.64
C GLN A 21 12.29 4.97 -7.00
N LYS A 22 13.26 4.75 -7.89
CA LYS A 22 13.02 4.11 -9.19
C LYS A 22 12.44 2.71 -9.05
N GLN A 23 13.04 1.87 -8.20
CA GLN A 23 12.55 0.52 -7.93
C GLN A 23 11.12 0.51 -7.38
N ILE A 24 10.79 1.46 -6.48
CA ILE A 24 9.43 1.61 -5.95
C ILE A 24 8.46 1.99 -7.08
N ALA A 25 8.84 2.91 -7.96
CA ALA A 25 7.99 3.36 -9.05
C ALA A 25 7.72 2.25 -10.08
N GLU A 26 8.75 1.50 -10.45
CA GLU A 26 8.64 0.34 -11.36
C GLU A 26 7.72 -0.74 -10.78
N ARG A 27 7.88 -1.08 -9.50
CA ARG A 27 7.01 -2.02 -8.80
C ARG A 27 5.56 -1.53 -8.73
N GLY A 28 5.36 -0.23 -8.48
CA GLY A 28 4.04 0.39 -8.49
C GLY A 28 3.35 0.25 -9.85
N MET A 29 4.08 0.52 -10.93
CA MET A 29 3.56 0.39 -12.29
C MET A 29 3.25 -1.07 -12.67
N GLN A 30 4.08 -2.02 -12.26
CA GLN A 30 3.81 -3.45 -12.46
C GLN A 30 2.54 -3.88 -11.73
N LEU A 31 2.37 -3.48 -10.47
CA LEU A 31 1.16 -3.76 -9.70
C LEU A 31 -0.08 -3.16 -10.37
N TYR A 32 0.00 -1.91 -10.83
CA TYR A 32 -1.11 -1.24 -11.51
C TYR A 32 -1.54 -1.98 -12.79
N ARG A 33 -0.57 -2.35 -13.65
CA ARG A 33 -0.85 -3.13 -14.86
C ARG A 33 -1.52 -4.46 -14.52
N ARG A 34 -0.99 -5.17 -13.51
CA ARG A 34 -1.54 -6.44 -13.08
C ARG A 34 -2.99 -6.30 -12.60
N LEU A 35 -3.27 -5.33 -11.72
CA LEU A 35 -4.64 -5.09 -11.23
C LEU A 35 -5.61 -4.69 -12.35
N THR A 36 -5.12 -3.94 -13.35
CA THR A 36 -5.90 -3.56 -14.53
C THR A 36 -6.27 -4.77 -15.39
N GLU A 37 -5.32 -5.67 -15.64
CA GLU A 37 -5.56 -6.93 -16.34
C GLU A 37 -6.59 -7.80 -15.61
N MET A 38 -6.42 -7.98 -14.29
CA MET A 38 -7.35 -8.76 -13.47
C MET A 38 -8.77 -8.20 -13.50
N SER A 39 -8.89 -6.87 -13.43
CA SER A 39 -10.18 -6.17 -13.54
C SER A 39 -10.84 -6.43 -14.88
N ARG A 40 -10.08 -6.33 -15.98
CA ARG A 40 -10.57 -6.62 -17.34
C ARG A 40 -10.99 -8.08 -17.51
N GLU A 41 -10.31 -9.00 -16.84
CA GLU A 41 -10.62 -10.45 -16.81
C GLU A 41 -11.81 -10.78 -15.88
N GLY A 42 -12.42 -9.79 -15.24
CA GLY A 42 -13.55 -9.98 -14.33
C GLY A 42 -13.17 -10.65 -13.02
N GLN A 43 -11.88 -10.62 -12.64
CA GLN A 43 -11.45 -11.16 -11.36
C GLN A 43 -11.97 -10.28 -10.22
N GLY A 44 -12.52 -10.91 -9.19
CA GLY A 44 -13.09 -10.22 -8.04
C GLY A 44 -12.04 -9.49 -7.18
N VAL A 45 -12.54 -8.62 -6.31
CA VAL A 45 -11.71 -7.85 -5.36
C VAL A 45 -10.91 -8.73 -4.40
N GLU A 46 -11.40 -9.94 -4.09
CA GLU A 46 -10.69 -10.94 -3.28
C GLU A 46 -9.39 -11.42 -3.96
N ALA A 47 -9.46 -11.73 -5.26
CA ALA A 47 -8.26 -12.11 -6.01
C ALA A 47 -7.24 -10.97 -6.05
N MET A 48 -7.73 -9.72 -6.18
CA MET A 48 -6.88 -8.53 -6.16
C MET A 48 -6.21 -8.32 -4.81
N THR A 49 -6.94 -8.43 -3.70
CA THR A 49 -6.35 -8.30 -2.34
C THR A 49 -5.28 -9.35 -2.10
N ASP A 50 -5.49 -10.57 -2.59
CA ASP A 50 -4.52 -11.66 -2.47
C ASP A 50 -3.19 -11.35 -3.18
N ILE A 51 -3.26 -10.81 -4.40
CA ILE A 51 -2.07 -10.43 -5.15
C ILE A 51 -1.35 -9.26 -4.48
N ILE A 52 -2.09 -8.23 -4.03
CA ILE A 52 -1.50 -7.08 -3.33
C ILE A 52 -0.84 -7.56 -2.02
N CYS A 53 -1.50 -8.44 -1.26
CA CYS A 53 -0.96 -9.02 -0.04
C CYS A 53 0.34 -9.79 -0.30
N LYS A 54 0.34 -10.69 -1.30
CA LYS A 54 1.53 -11.46 -1.70
C LYS A 54 2.71 -10.56 -2.11
N LEU A 55 2.44 -9.48 -2.84
CA LEU A 55 3.49 -8.58 -3.32
C LEU A 55 4.01 -7.62 -2.25
N THR A 56 3.16 -7.19 -1.32
CA THR A 56 3.52 -6.21 -0.29
C THR A 56 3.97 -6.84 1.02
N GLY A 57 3.60 -8.10 1.28
CA GLY A 57 3.80 -8.76 2.56
C GLY A 57 2.99 -8.13 3.71
N LYS A 58 1.93 -7.38 3.38
CA LYS A 58 1.08 -6.66 4.34
C LYS A 58 -0.32 -7.25 4.36
N ILE A 59 -1.03 -7.07 5.46
CA ILE A 59 -2.48 -7.26 5.51
C ILE A 59 -3.12 -6.23 4.57
N VAL A 60 -3.98 -6.70 3.68
CA VAL A 60 -4.72 -5.86 2.73
C VAL A 60 -6.20 -6.10 2.95
N ALA A 61 -6.93 -5.06 3.34
CA ALA A 61 -8.38 -5.10 3.49
C ALA A 61 -9.03 -4.05 2.60
N ILE A 62 -10.12 -4.42 1.95
CA ILE A 62 -11.03 -3.51 1.25
C ILE A 62 -12.29 -3.41 2.08
N GLN A 63 -12.61 -2.20 2.52
CA GLN A 63 -13.80 -1.90 3.30
C GLN A 63 -14.69 -0.91 2.56
N ASP A 64 -16.00 -1.02 2.78
CA ASP A 64 -16.91 0.03 2.37
C ASP A 64 -17.01 1.17 3.41
N LYS A 65 -17.86 2.16 3.12
CA LYS A 65 -18.07 3.34 3.99
C LYS A 65 -18.69 3.04 5.36
N ARG A 66 -19.19 1.82 5.56
CA ARG A 66 -19.77 1.29 6.80
C ARG A 66 -18.79 0.41 7.58
N LEU A 67 -17.52 0.33 7.13
CA LEU A 67 -16.47 -0.54 7.67
C LEU A 67 -16.72 -2.03 7.46
N GLU A 68 -17.67 -2.39 6.61
CA GLU A 68 -17.84 -3.78 6.20
C GLU A 68 -16.67 -4.19 5.31
N ILE A 69 -15.94 -5.21 5.74
CA ILE A 69 -14.85 -5.82 4.98
C ILE A 69 -15.46 -6.58 3.80
N LYS A 70 -15.14 -6.15 2.58
CA LYS A 70 -15.57 -6.77 1.33
C LYS A 70 -14.56 -7.78 0.80
N ALA A 71 -13.30 -7.62 1.18
CA ALA A 71 -12.22 -8.55 0.91
C ALA A 71 -11.09 -8.30 1.91
N ILE A 72 -10.44 -9.36 2.37
CA ILE A 72 -9.24 -9.28 3.21
C ILE A 72 -8.28 -10.40 2.86
N SER A 73 -7.00 -10.08 2.82
CA SER A 73 -5.92 -11.02 2.59
C SER A 73 -4.83 -10.79 3.64
N ILE A 74 -4.46 -11.85 4.35
CA ILE A 74 -3.50 -11.83 5.46
C ILE A 74 -2.26 -12.62 5.03
N PRO A 75 -1.04 -12.06 5.17
CA PRO A 75 0.17 -12.77 4.80
C PRO A 75 0.48 -13.88 5.80
N LYS A 76 1.09 -14.98 5.33
CA LYS A 76 1.32 -16.19 6.14
C LYS A 76 2.23 -15.96 7.37
N ASN A 77 3.07 -14.93 7.33
CA ASN A 77 3.99 -14.57 8.40
C ASN A 77 3.37 -13.58 9.41
N ASN A 78 2.06 -13.35 9.34
CA ASN A 78 1.36 -12.50 10.28
C ASN A 78 1.29 -13.16 11.67
N THR A 79 1.46 -12.35 12.71
CA THR A 79 1.40 -12.79 14.11
C THR A 79 0.07 -12.51 14.79
N LEU A 80 -0.80 -11.71 14.14
CA LEU A 80 -2.14 -11.42 14.63
C LEU A 80 -3.12 -12.51 14.18
N ASP A 81 -4.04 -12.86 15.05
CA ASP A 81 -5.20 -13.67 14.73
C ASP A 81 -6.21 -12.88 13.88
N ASP A 82 -7.03 -13.61 13.13
CA ASP A 82 -8.02 -13.03 12.22
C ASP A 82 -9.08 -12.23 12.95
N GLU A 83 -9.56 -12.73 14.09
CA GLU A 83 -10.59 -12.10 14.93
C GLU A 83 -10.14 -10.72 15.42
N THR A 84 -8.92 -10.61 15.96
CA THR A 84 -8.33 -9.32 16.36
C THR A 84 -8.24 -8.34 15.19
N ILE A 85 -7.86 -8.79 13.99
CA ILE A 85 -7.80 -7.90 12.81
C ILE A 85 -9.20 -7.40 12.45
N HIS A 86 -10.18 -8.27 12.45
CA HIS A 86 -11.57 -7.92 12.17
C HIS A 86 -12.13 -6.91 13.18
N GLU A 87 -11.85 -7.09 14.47
CA GLU A 87 -12.26 -6.15 15.53
C GLU A 87 -11.61 -4.76 15.35
N ILE A 88 -10.31 -4.72 15.06
CA ILE A 88 -9.59 -3.46 14.82
C ILE A 88 -10.18 -2.72 13.63
N LEU A 89 -10.44 -3.43 12.53
CA LEU A 89 -10.95 -2.84 11.29
C LEU A 89 -12.42 -2.42 11.38
N ALA A 90 -13.21 -3.07 12.22
CA ALA A 90 -14.61 -2.70 12.47
C ALA A 90 -14.74 -1.46 13.36
N ASN A 91 -13.72 -1.14 14.17
CA ASN A 91 -13.77 -0.03 15.09
C ASN A 91 -13.40 1.31 14.43
N TYR A 92 -14.40 2.18 14.29
CA TYR A 92 -14.22 3.52 13.72
C TYR A 92 -13.18 4.38 14.46
N ASP A 93 -13.03 4.20 15.77
CA ASP A 93 -12.05 4.95 16.57
C ASP A 93 -10.62 4.50 16.30
N HIS A 94 -10.40 3.34 15.69
CA HIS A 94 -9.07 2.89 15.27
C HIS A 94 -8.65 3.42 13.90
N LEU A 95 -9.55 4.07 13.15
CA LEU A 95 -9.18 4.70 11.89
C LEU A 95 -8.25 5.89 12.12
N PRO A 96 -7.23 6.08 11.27
CA PRO A 96 -6.44 7.30 11.26
C PRO A 96 -7.34 8.55 11.18
N PRO A 97 -7.02 9.66 11.89
CA PRO A 97 -7.88 10.85 11.94
C PRO A 97 -8.29 11.39 10.56
N LYS A 98 -7.41 11.27 9.57
CA LYS A 98 -7.65 11.67 8.18
C LYS A 98 -8.71 10.82 7.46
N LEU A 99 -8.89 9.57 7.88
CA LEU A 99 -9.86 8.62 7.34
C LEU A 99 -11.19 8.62 8.12
N ARG A 100 -11.19 9.11 9.37
CA ARG A 100 -12.42 9.29 10.16
C ARG A 100 -13.37 10.29 9.48
N ASN A 101 -12.88 11.47 9.07
CA ASN A 101 -13.72 12.42 8.36
C ASN A 101 -13.94 11.96 6.90
N ARG A 102 -15.12 11.41 6.61
CA ARG A 102 -15.50 10.88 5.28
C ARG A 102 -15.29 11.88 4.14
N LYS A 103 -15.59 13.17 4.34
CA LYS A 103 -15.36 14.21 3.32
C LYS A 103 -13.87 14.52 3.16
N ALA A 104 -13.11 14.43 4.25
CA ALA A 104 -11.65 14.57 4.21
C ALA A 104 -11.01 13.35 3.54
N ALA A 105 -11.46 12.13 3.81
CA ALA A 105 -10.95 10.88 3.23
C ALA A 105 -11.07 10.87 1.70
N ALA A 106 -12.19 11.35 1.16
CA ALA A 106 -12.36 11.54 -0.29
C ALA A 106 -11.42 12.61 -0.89
N ARG A 107 -10.94 13.55 -0.06
CA ARG A 107 -10.00 14.63 -0.43
C ARG A 107 -8.55 14.31 -0.11
N VAL A 108 -8.29 13.30 0.73
CA VAL A 108 -6.96 12.72 0.89
C VAL A 108 -6.61 12.19 -0.48
N ARG A 109 -5.68 12.87 -1.17
CA ARG A 109 -5.20 12.44 -2.48
C ARG A 109 -4.93 10.94 -2.40
N GLN A 110 -5.68 10.15 -3.16
CA GLN A 110 -5.24 8.83 -3.55
C GLN A 110 -3.86 9.05 -4.17
N SER A 111 -2.81 8.58 -3.50
CA SER A 111 -1.43 8.99 -3.75
C SER A 111 -1.04 8.90 -5.23
N HIS A 112 -0.60 10.03 -5.78
CA HIS A 112 0.36 10.26 -6.88
C HIS A 112 0.32 9.49 -8.23
N TRP A 113 -0.61 8.57 -8.49
CA TRP A 113 -0.56 7.75 -9.71
C TRP A 113 -1.48 8.17 -10.86
N GLN A 114 -2.29 9.22 -10.69
CA GLN A 114 -3.24 9.70 -11.72
C GLN A 114 -2.68 10.82 -12.63
N GLN A 115 -1.37 11.07 -12.63
CA GLN A 115 -0.74 12.12 -13.46
C GLN A 115 0.26 11.57 -14.49
N LEU A 116 -0.01 10.41 -15.06
CA LEU A 116 0.66 9.96 -16.28
C LEU A 116 -0.35 9.75 -17.39
#